data_AF-A0A356AXK1-F1
#
_entry.id   AF-A0A356AXK1-F1
#
_cell.length_a   1.000
_cell.length_b   1.000
_cell.length_c   1.000
_cell.angle_alpha   90.00
_cell.angle_beta   90.00
_cell.angle_gamma   90.00
#
_symmetry.space_group_name_H-M   'P 1'
#
loop_
_entity.id
_entity.type
_entity.pdbx_description
1 polymer ?
#
loop_
_entity_poly.entity_id
_entity_poly.type
_entity_poly.pdbx_seq_one_letter_code
_entity_poly.pdbx_strand_id
1 'polypeptide(L)' 'EITLLRNAIEKDYTVEGDLRRDVSLNIKRLIEIGSYRGRRHKAGLPVRGQRTKTNARTR' A
#
# COMPACT_ATOMS: atom_id res chain seq x y z
N GLU A 1 -26.08 19.94 -3.82
CA GLU A 1 -25.79 18.54 -4.22
C GLU A 1 -24.35 18.13 -3.97
N ILE A 2 -23.36 18.87 -4.46
CA ILE A 2 -21.92 18.57 -4.27
C ILE A 2 -21.53 18.42 -2.78
N THR A 3 -22.04 19.28 -1.90
CA THR A 3 -21.75 19.22 -0.46
C THR A 3 -22.29 17.96 0.20
N LEU A 4 -23.45 17.46 -0.24
CA LEU A 4 -24.05 16.22 0.28
C LEU A 4 -23.18 15.02 -0.09
N LEU A 5 -22.70 14.96 -1.33
CA LEU A 5 -21.81 13.90 -1.80
C LEU A 5 -20.47 13.94 -1.06
N ARG A 6 -19.88 15.13 -0.91
CA ARG A 6 -18.61 15.30 -0.17
C ARG A 6 -18.74 14.82 1.28
N ASN A 7 -19.79 15.24 1.97
CA ASN A 7 -20.03 14.85 3.37
C ASN A 7 -20.24 13.33 3.52
N ALA A 8 -20.93 12.69 2.59
CA ALA A 8 -21.09 11.24 2.59
C ALA A 8 -19.74 10.51 2.41
N ILE A 9 -18.90 11.00 1.49
CA ILE A 9 -17.57 10.41 1.23
C ILE A 9 -16.63 10.60 2.41
N GLU A 10 -16.53 11.81 2.97
CA GLU A 10 -15.63 12.11 4.09
C GLU A 10 -16.02 11.37 5.38
N LYS A 11 -17.31 11.11 5.59
CA LYS A 11 -17.79 10.43 6.80
C LYS A 11 -17.55 8.92 6.75
N ASP A 12 -17.78 8.30 5.60
CA ASP A 12 -17.84 6.84 5.49
C ASP A 12 -16.53 6.23 4.95
N TYR A 13 -15.66 7.03 4.32
CA TYR A 13 -14.47 6.53 3.64
C TYR A 13 -13.20 7.34 3.93
N THR A 14 -12.11 6.64 4.23
CA THR A 14 -10.77 7.21 4.21
C THR A 14 -10.29 7.31 2.78
N VAL A 15 -10.15 8.54 2.27
CA VAL A 15 -9.77 8.82 0.88
C VAL A 15 -8.42 9.54 0.79
N GLU A 16 -7.82 9.45 -0.40
CA GLU A 16 -6.64 10.22 -0.80
C GLU A 16 -5.46 10.19 0.19
N GLY A 17 -5.21 11.31 0.86
CA GLY A 17 -4.01 11.55 1.66
C GLY A 17 -3.90 10.60 2.84
N ASP A 18 -4.99 10.42 3.57
CA ASP A 18 -5.02 9.55 4.75
C ASP A 18 -4.83 8.10 4.35
N LEU A 19 -5.53 7.64 3.31
CA LEU A 19 -5.36 6.29 2.78
C LEU A 19 -3.93 6.02 2.28
N ARG A 20 -3.30 6.99 1.59
CA ARG A 20 -1.90 6.88 1.15
C ARG A 20 -0.95 6.79 2.33
N ARG A 21 -1.18 7.59 3.39
CA ARG A 21 -0.39 7.57 4.61
C ARG A 21 -0.50 6.23 5.32
N ASP A 22 -1.71 5.71 5.48
CA ASP A 22 -1.97 4.44 6.13
C ASP A 22 -1.32 3.27 5.40
N VAL A 23 -1.43 3.22 4.07
CA VAL A 23 -0.76 2.18 3.27
C VAL A 23 0.76 2.28 3.40
N SER A 24 1.33 3.49 3.39
CA SER A 24 2.76 3.71 3.56
C SER A 24 3.25 3.26 4.94
N LEU A 25 2.53 3.62 6.01
CA LEU A 25 2.83 3.18 7.37
C LEU A 25 2.75 1.66 7.52
N ASN A 26 1.74 1.04 6.91
CA ASN A 26 1.62 -0.42 6.89
C ASN A 26 2.81 -1.10 6.20
N ILE A 27 3.31 -0.56 5.09
CA ILE A 27 4.50 -1.09 4.41
C ILE A 27 5.76 -0.87 5.26
N LYS A 28 5.94 0.32 5.86
CA LYS A 28 7.07 0.62 6.75
C LYS A 28 7.11 -0.33 7.94
N ARG A 29 5.96 -0.56 8.59
CA ARG A 29 5.82 -1.54 9.68
C ARG A 29 6.30 -2.93 9.27
N LEU A 30 5.94 -3.40 8.07
CA LEU A 30 6.38 -4.71 7.56
C LEU A 30 7.90 -4.78 7.36
N ILE A 31 8.52 -3.67 6.93
CA ILE A 31 9.97 -3.53 6.73
C ILE A 31 10.70 -3.52 8.08
N GLU A 32 10.23 -2.72 9.03
CA GLU A 32 10.83 -2.58 10.37
C GLU A 32 10.83 -3.89 11.15
N ILE A 33 9.73 -4.64 11.09
CA ILE A 33 9.61 -5.97 11.73
C ILE A 33 10.49 -7.03 11.03
N GLY A 34 11.02 -6.76 9.83
CA GLY A 34 11.88 -7.70 9.11
C GLY A 34 11.13 -8.89 8.47
N SER A 35 9.80 -8.80 8.34
CA SER A 35 8.97 -9.82 7.71
C SER A 35 9.44 -10.15 6.27
N TYR A 36 9.13 -11.35 5.77
CA TYR A 36 9.45 -11.72 4.38
C TYR A 36 8.88 -10.68 3.38
N ARG A 37 7.63 -10.25 3.59
CA ARG A 37 7.00 -9.22 2.77
C ARG A 37 7.76 -7.90 2.84
N GLY A 38 8.18 -7.47 4.03
CA GLY A 38 9.00 -6.28 4.24
C GLY A 38 10.33 -6.34 3.49
N ARG A 39 11.06 -7.46 3.58
CA ARG A 39 12.30 -7.67 2.81
C ARG A 39 12.07 -7.56 1.31
N ARG A 40 10.98 -8.13 0.79
CA ARG A 40 10.61 -8.04 -0.62
C ARG A 40 10.22 -6.61 -1.03
N HIS A 41 9.46 -5.89 -0.20
CA HIS A 41 9.15 -4.47 -0.40
C HIS A 41 10.42 -3.60 -0.42
N LYS A 42 11.38 -3.83 0.48
CA LYS A 42 12.66 -3.11 0.52
C LYS A 42 13.51 -3.37 -0.73
N ALA A 43 13.49 -4.60 -1.24
CA ALA A 43 14.25 -5.02 -2.41
C ALA A 43 13.56 -4.70 -3.76
N GLY A 44 12.38 -4.08 -3.76
CA GLY A 44 11.61 -3.86 -5.00
C GLY A 44 11.12 -5.15 -5.66
N LEU A 45 11.01 -6.25 -4.92
CA LEU A 45 10.63 -7.54 -5.50
C LEU A 45 9.14 -7.85 -5.28
N PRO A 46 8.53 -8.64 -6.18
CA PRO A 46 7.19 -9.17 -5.98
C PRO A 46 6.99 -9.84 -4.62
N VAL A 47 5.91 -9.45 -3.93
CA VAL A 47 5.65 -9.79 -2.52
C VAL A 47 4.73 -11.01 -2.36
N ARG A 48 3.96 -11.36 -3.40
CA ARG A 48 2.93 -12.43 -3.37
C ARG A 48 3.42 -13.77 -3.93
N GLY A 49 4.72 -14.06 -3.87
CA GLY A 49 5.28 -15.33 -4.39
C GLY A 49 5.34 -15.42 -5.92
N GLN A 50 5.24 -14.28 -6.62
CA GLN A 50 5.36 -14.24 -8.07
C GLN A 50 6.81 -14.54 -8.50
N ARG A 51 6.98 -15.10 -9.71
CA ARG A 51 8.28 -15.49 -10.27
C ARG A 51 9.20 -14.27 -10.46
N THR A 52 10.41 -14.31 -9.92
CA THR A 52 11.40 -13.22 -10.08
C THR A 52 12.52 -13.49 -11.06
N LYS A 53 12.69 -14.75 -11.52
CA LYS A 53 13.80 -15.13 -12.40
C LYS A 53 13.71 -14.50 -13.79
N THR A 54 12.50 -14.29 -14.32
CA THR A 54 12.30 -13.83 -15.70
C THR A 54 11.42 -12.59 -15.80
N ASN A 55 10.33 -12.51 -15.02
CA ASN A 55 9.26 -11.53 -15.21
C ASN A 55 8.95 -10.78 -13.90
N ALA A 56 9.66 -9.68 -13.65
CA ALA A 56 9.39 -8.79 -12.52
C ALA A 56 9.71 -7.30 -12.85
N ARG A 57 9.53 -6.89 -14.11
CA ARG A 57 9.99 -5.57 -14.59
C ARG A 57 9.13 -4.38 -14.15
N THR A 58 7.92 -4.63 -13.68
CA THR A 58 6.97 -3.61 -13.20
C THR A 58 7.10 -3.34 -11.70
N ARG A 59 8.01 -4.04 -11.02
CA ARG A 59 8.21 -3.97 -9.57
C ARG A 59 9.63 -3.53 -9.25
#